data_AF-X0C953-F1
#
_entry.id   AF-X0C953-F1
#
_cell.length_a   1.000
_cell.length_b   1.000
_cell.length_c   1.000
_cell.angle_alpha   90.00
_cell.angle_beta   90.00
_cell.angle_gamma   90.00
#
_symmetry.space_group_name_H-M   'P 1'
#
loop_
_entity.id
_entity.type
_entity.pdbx_description
1 polymer ?
#
loop_
_entity_poly.entity_id
_entity_poly.type
_entity_poly.pdbx_seq_one_letter_code
_entity_poly.pdbx_strand_id
1 'polypeptide(L)'
;MADDDIFSRLQLLIDCHAQLLICVQEQCCFALSFKPAQVNEHLRKRHSIPIDDRRRVVRLLKNREPPLLDPANALLRQNESPYDPNLPLFDGFSCKFCDLLTISSQV
;
A
#
# COMPACT_ATOMS: atom_id res chain seq x y z
N MET A 1 18.31 -3.59 13.24
CA MET A 1 17.12 -2.75 13.48
C MET A 1 15.91 -3.67 13.48
N ALA A 2 15.19 -3.80 14.59
CA ALA A 2 14.12 -4.81 14.74
C ALA A 2 12.80 -4.44 14.04
N ASP A 3 12.71 -3.23 13.51
CA ASP A 3 11.49 -2.66 12.94
C ASP A 3 11.24 -3.07 11.49
N ASP A 4 12.32 -3.06 10.70
CA ASP A 4 12.34 -3.54 9.32
C ASP A 4 11.93 -5.02 9.22
N ASP A 5 12.21 -5.78 10.29
CA ASP A 5 11.87 -7.20 10.41
C ASP A 5 10.36 -7.44 10.37
N ILE A 6 9.54 -6.59 11.01
CA ILE A 6 8.09 -6.85 11.05
C ILE A 6 7.38 -6.49 9.76
N PHE A 7 7.81 -5.41 9.08
CA PHE A 7 7.25 -5.06 7.77
C PHE A 7 7.59 -6.12 6.74
N SER A 8 8.85 -6.55 6.68
CA SER A 8 9.29 -7.63 5.80
C SER A 8 8.56 -8.95 6.09
N ARG A 9 8.45 -9.34 7.37
CA ARG A 9 7.78 -10.58 7.78
C ARG A 9 6.29 -10.59 7.46
N LEU A 10 5.63 -9.44 7.56
CA LEU A 10 4.20 -9.29 7.25
C LEU A 10 3.95 -8.93 5.78
N GLN A 11 5.00 -8.90 4.95
CA GLN A 11 4.91 -8.52 3.53
C GLN A 11 4.21 -7.16 3.36
N LEU A 12 4.63 -6.20 4.18
CA LEU A 12 4.21 -4.81 4.13
C LEU A 12 5.35 -3.97 3.57
N LEU A 13 5.10 -3.30 2.45
CA LEU A 13 6.04 -2.39 1.81
C LEU A 13 5.66 -0.95 2.11
N ILE A 14 6.64 -0.11 2.40
CA ILE A 14 6.44 1.33 2.47
C ILE A 14 6.96 1.96 1.19
N ASP A 15 6.07 2.47 0.34
CA ASP A 15 6.45 3.28 -0.81
C ASP A 15 6.81 4.68 -0.31
N CYS A 16 8.11 4.98 -0.24
CA CYS A 16 8.61 6.27 0.22
C CYS A 16 8.31 7.42 -0.76
N HIS A 17 8.10 7.14 -2.05
CA HIS A 17 7.78 8.15 -3.06
C HIS A 17 6.32 8.59 -2.95
N ALA A 18 5.40 7.63 -2.85
CA ALA A 18 3.98 7.89 -2.67
C ALA A 18 3.58 8.12 -1.20
N GLN A 19 4.50 7.88 -0.26
CA GLN A 19 4.26 7.88 1.19
C GLN A 19 3.11 6.94 1.58
N LEU A 20 3.07 5.74 0.99
CA LEU A 20 2.00 4.77 1.21
C LEU A 20 2.49 3.50 1.90
N LEU A 21 1.57 2.87 2.64
CA LEU A 21 1.74 1.49 3.09
C LEU A 21 1.05 0.56 2.09
N ILE A 22 1.76 -0.41 1.57
CA ILE A 22 1.25 -1.38 0.58
C ILE A 22 1.38 -2.77 1.20
N CYS A 23 0.27 -3.51 1.26
CA CYS A 23 0.32 -4.93 1.56
C CYS A 23 0.71 -5.68 0.29
N VAL A 24 1.91 -6.23 0.24
CA VAL A 24 2.47 -6.99 -0.91
C VAL A 24 2.39 -8.49 -0.70
N GLN A 25 1.57 -8.94 0.26
CA GLN A 25 1.25 -10.34 0.42
C GLN A 25 0.54 -10.87 -0.84
N GLU A 26 0.85 -12.12 -1.20
CA GLU A 26 0.36 -12.75 -2.43
C GLU A 26 -1.16 -12.57 -2.58
N GLN A 27 -1.60 -12.10 -3.76
CA GLN A 27 -3.00 -11.82 -4.11
C GLN A 27 -3.68 -10.65 -3.38
N CYS A 28 -3.01 -9.95 -2.46
CA CYS A 28 -3.60 -8.82 -1.76
C CYS A 28 -3.29 -7.49 -2.43
N CYS A 29 -1.99 -7.20 -2.60
CA CYS A 29 -1.43 -6.02 -3.26
C CYS A 29 -2.27 -4.73 -3.07
N PHE A 30 -2.53 -4.40 -1.81
CA PHE A 30 -3.51 -3.39 -1.42
C PHE A 30 -2.84 -2.19 -0.77
N ALA A 31 -3.12 -0.99 -1.28
CA ALA A 31 -2.68 0.26 -0.65
C ALA A 31 -3.53 0.56 0.59
N LEU A 32 -2.88 0.59 1.76
CA LEU A 32 -3.50 0.81 3.04
C LEU A 32 -3.42 2.27 3.44
N SER A 33 -4.54 2.77 3.95
CA SER A 33 -4.52 3.99 4.75
C SER A 33 -3.70 3.74 6.01
N PHE A 34 -2.84 4.69 6.37
CA PHE A 34 -2.03 4.66 7.60
C PHE A 34 -2.88 4.72 8.89
N LYS A 35 -4.20 4.91 8.78
CA LYS A 35 -5.13 4.92 9.90
C LYS A 35 -5.09 3.58 10.65
N PRO A 36 -4.87 3.59 11.98
CA PRO A 36 -4.78 2.38 12.79
C PRO A 36 -5.97 1.43 12.62
N ALA A 37 -7.19 1.96 12.48
CA ALA A 37 -8.39 1.14 12.33
C ALA A 37 -8.37 0.35 11.01
N GLN A 38 -7.99 0.99 9.90
CA GLN A 38 -7.90 0.37 8.58
C GLN A 38 -6.79 -0.70 8.55
N VAL A 39 -5.59 -0.36 9.02
CA VAL A 39 -4.48 -1.32 9.09
C VAL A 39 -4.84 -2.53 9.96
N ASN A 40 -5.43 -2.30 11.13
CA ASN A 40 -5.86 -3.39 12.01
C ASN A 40 -6.93 -4.27 11.39
N GLU A 41 -7.92 -3.66 10.74
CA GLU A 41 -9.01 -4.39 10.10
C GLU A 41 -8.51 -5.22 8.93
N HIS A 42 -7.69 -4.63 8.06
CA HIS A 42 -7.12 -5.32 6.91
C HIS A 42 -6.27 -6.51 7.33
N LEU A 43 -5.28 -6.30 8.19
CA LEU A 43 -4.40 -7.37 8.67
C LEU A 43 -5.17 -8.47 9.40
N ARG A 44 -6.27 -8.14 10.09
CA ARG A 44 -7.13 -9.11 10.75
C ARG A 44 -7.97 -9.92 9.77
N LYS A 45 -8.70 -9.24 8.88
CA LYS A 45 -9.70 -9.86 8.01
C LYS A 45 -9.08 -10.57 6.81
N ARG A 46 -8.01 -10.02 6.23
CA ARG A 46 -7.37 -10.55 5.02
C ARG A 46 -6.29 -11.59 5.35
N HIS A 47 -5.55 -11.37 6.44
CA HIS A 47 -4.34 -12.15 6.73
C HIS A 47 -4.36 -12.84 8.10
N SER A 48 -5.42 -12.66 8.88
CA SER A 48 -5.56 -13.25 10.22
C SER A 48 -4.37 -12.97 11.16
N ILE A 49 -3.71 -11.82 11.01
CA ILE A 49 -2.51 -11.46 11.79
C ILE A 49 -2.88 -11.29 13.28
N PRO A 50 -2.07 -11.82 14.21
CA PRO A 50 -2.31 -11.69 15.65
C PRO A 50 -2.31 -10.22 16.12
N ILE A 51 -2.96 -9.97 17.25
CA ILE A 51 -3.17 -8.60 17.75
C ILE A 51 -1.85 -7.90 18.13
N ASP A 52 -0.88 -8.63 18.66
CA ASP A 52 0.41 -8.05 19.08
C ASP A 52 1.22 -7.53 17.90
N ASP A 53 1.27 -8.30 16.80
CA ASP A 53 1.93 -7.88 15.57
C ASP A 53 1.23 -6.66 14.94
N ARG A 54 -0.11 -6.66 14.90
CA ARG A 54 -0.88 -5.51 14.40
C ARG A 54 -0.65 -4.26 15.23
N ARG A 55 -0.65 -4.37 16.56
CA ARG A 55 -0.34 -3.26 17.48
C ARG A 55 1.09 -2.75 17.30
N ARG A 56 2.03 -3.66 17.02
CA ARG A 56 3.40 -3.29 16.72
C ARG A 56 3.43 -2.46 15.44
N VAL A 57 2.92 -2.97 14.31
CA VAL A 57 2.83 -2.23 13.04
C VAL A 57 2.24 -0.83 13.23
N VAL A 58 1.09 -0.71 13.90
CA VAL A 58 0.43 0.60 14.13
C VAL A 58 1.33 1.57 14.92
N ARG A 59 2.08 1.10 15.92
CA ARG A 59 3.00 1.96 16.67
C ARG A 59 4.12 2.50 15.79
N LEU A 60 4.62 1.69 14.86
CA LEU A 60 5.69 2.07 13.95
C LEU A 60 5.22 3.09 12.94
N LEU A 61 4.03 2.87 12.36
CA LEU A 61 3.41 3.83 11.45
C LEU A 61 3.14 5.18 12.12
N LYS A 62 2.74 5.18 13.41
CA LYS A 62 2.48 6.41 14.17
C LYS A 62 3.75 7.22 14.46
N ASN A 63 4.88 6.55 14.64
CA ASN A 63 6.15 7.19 14.98
C ASN A 63 7.03 7.48 13.74
N ARG A 64 6.54 7.18 12.54
CA ARG A 64 7.30 7.35 11.30
C ARG A 64 7.34 8.81 10.86
N GLU A 65 8.51 9.24 10.40
CA GLU A 65 8.73 10.51 9.70
C GLU A 65 9.40 10.26 8.34
N PRO A 66 8.90 10.82 7.23
CA PRO A 66 7.65 11.60 7.12
C PRO A 66 6.40 10.74 7.39
N PRO A 67 5.26 11.35 7.78
CA PRO A 67 4.02 10.62 7.92
C PRO A 67 3.58 10.02 6.59
N LEU A 68 2.85 8.91 6.66
CA LEU A 68 2.23 8.32 5.49
C LEU A 68 0.96 9.08 5.10
N LEU A 69 0.62 9.03 3.82
CA LEU A 69 -0.60 9.59 3.27
C LEU A 69 -1.71 8.55 3.23
N ASP A 70 -2.94 9.04 3.20
CA ASP A 70 -4.08 8.20 2.85
C ASP A 70 -4.02 7.93 1.33
N PRO A 71 -4.31 6.70 0.85
CA PRO A 71 -4.26 6.38 -0.57
C PRO A 71 -5.11 7.30 -1.45
N ALA A 72 -6.19 7.88 -0.91
CA ALA A 72 -7.00 8.87 -1.64
C ALA A 72 -6.30 10.23 -1.85
N ASN A 73 -5.27 10.54 -1.05
CA ASN A 73 -4.49 11.78 -1.11
C ASN A 73 -3.07 11.55 -1.62
N ALA A 74 -2.69 10.31 -1.92
CA ALA A 74 -1.40 10.01 -2.49
C ALA A 74 -1.29 10.68 -3.86
N LEU A 75 -0.10 11.19 -4.16
CA LEU A 75 0.20 11.68 -5.49
C LEU A 75 0.00 10.52 -6.46
N LEU A 76 -0.87 10.74 -7.45
CA LEU A 76 -0.94 9.85 -8.59
C LEU A 76 0.45 9.81 -9.23
N ARG A 77 0.86 8.62 -9.68
CA ARG A 77 2.07 8.52 -10.49
C ARG A 77 1.91 9.45 -11.69
N GLN A 78 2.99 10.16 -12.02
CA GLN A 78 3.01 10.97 -13.23
C GLN A 78 2.73 10.06 -14.43
N ASN A 79 2.11 10.62 -15.46
CA ASN A 79 1.93 9.92 -16.73
C ASN A 79 3.24 9.29 -17.19
N GLU A 80 3.15 8.12 -17.81
CA GLU A 80 4.30 7.40 -18.39
C GLU A 80 5.33 6.94 -17.34
N SER A 81 5.01 7.02 -16.05
CA SER A 81 5.85 6.44 -15.00
C SER A 81 6.02 4.93 -15.23
N PRO A 82 7.21 4.38 -14.97
CA PRO A 82 7.42 2.95 -15.03
C PRO A 82 6.47 2.23 -14.06
N TYR A 83 6.03 1.05 -14.49
CA TYR A 83 5.18 0.14 -13.73
C TYR A 83 5.74 -0.12 -12.32
N ASP A 84 4.86 -0.19 -11.31
CA ASP A 84 5.28 -0.66 -9.98
C ASP A 84 5.17 -2.18 -9.89
N PRO A 85 6.29 -2.91 -9.71
CA PRO A 85 6.25 -4.37 -9.62
C PRO A 85 5.45 -4.90 -8.41
N ASN A 86 5.14 -4.05 -7.43
CA ASN A 86 4.43 -4.42 -6.20
C ASN A 86 2.94 -4.08 -6.24
N LEU A 87 2.44 -3.41 -7.29
CA LEU A 87 1.02 -3.09 -7.47
C LEU A 87 0.49 -3.78 -8.73
N PRO A 88 -0.55 -4.63 -8.64
CA PRO A 88 -1.12 -5.31 -9.79
C PRO A 88 -1.82 -4.30 -10.68
N LEU A 89 -1.67 -4.50 -11.99
CA LEU A 89 -2.52 -3.83 -12.97
C LEU A 89 -3.90 -4.47 -12.89
N PHE A 90 -4.90 -3.69 -12.49
CA PHE A 90 -6.29 -4.08 -12.67
C PHE A 90 -6.73 -3.64 -14.06
N ASP A 91 -7.07 -4.61 -14.89
CA ASP A 91 -7.62 -4.34 -16.22
C ASP A 91 -9.03 -3.74 -16.07
N GLY A 92 -9.32 -2.63 -16.76
CA GLY A 92 -10.70 -2.14 -16.93
C GLY A 92 -11.13 -0.84 -16.27
N PHE A 93 -10.22 0.01 -15.76
CA PHE A 93 -10.58 1.38 -15.33
C PHE A 93 -10.00 2.43 -16.28
N SER A 94 -10.59 2.54 -17.48
CA SER A 94 -10.39 3.68 -18.37
C SER A 94 -11.50 4.72 -18.11
N CYS A 95 -11.14 5.90 -17.63
CA CYS A 95 -12.11 7.00 -17.55
C CYS A 95 -12.23 7.67 -18.91
N LYS A 96 -13.45 7.68 -19.43
CA LYS A 96 -13.82 8.35 -20.70
C LYS A 96 -13.61 9.86 -20.76
N PHE A 97 -13.27 10.52 -19.64
CA PHE A 97 -13.05 11.97 -19.54
C PHE A 97 -11.63 12.34 -19.10
N CYS A 98 -10.74 11.35 -18.94
CA CYS A 98 -9.36 11.59 -18.57
C CYS A 98 -8.46 10.90 -19.59
N ASP A 99 -7.69 11.67 -20.36
CA ASP A 99 -6.54 11.17 -21.16
C ASP A 99 -5.40 10.58 -20.28
N LEU A 100 -5.68 10.35 -18.99
CA LEU A 100 -4.72 10.07 -17.91
C LEU A 100 -5.05 8.79 -17.15
N LEU A 101 -6.02 7.98 -17.60
CA LEU A 101 -6.42 6.76 -16.89
C LEU A 101 -6.06 5.48 -17.66
N THR A 102 -5.02 4.83 -17.14
CA THR A 102 -4.53 3.46 -17.33
C THR A 102 -4.49 2.98 -18.79
N ILE A 103 -3.34 3.16 -19.43
CA ILE A 103 -3.04 2.47 -20.70
C ILE A 103 -2.58 1.05 -20.34
N SER A 104 -3.49 0.07 -20.48
CA SER A 104 -3.10 -1.34 -20.57
C SER A 104 -2.29 -1.51 -21.85
N SER A 105 -1.01 -1.90 -21.74
CA SER A 105 -0.29 -2.57 -22.83
C SER A 105 0.01 -3.98 -22.38
N GLN A 106 -0.90 -4.90 -22.70
CA GLN A 106 -0.47 -6.27 -22.98
C GLN A 106 0.04 -6.26 -24.43
N VAL A 107 1.33 -6.53 -24.60
CA VAL A 107 1.89 -7.06 -25.85
C VAL A 107 1.72 -8.56 -25.87
#